data_AF-A0A256GMW6-F1
#
_entry.id   AF-A0A256GMW6-F1
#
_cell.length_a   1.000
_cell.length_b   1.000
_cell.length_c   1.000
_cell.angle_alpha   90.00
_cell.angle_beta   90.00
_cell.angle_gamma   90.00
#
_symmetry.space_group_name_H-M   'P 1'
#
loop_
_entity.id
_entity.type
_entity.pdbx_description
1 polymer ?
#
loop_
_entity_poly.entity_id
_entity_poly.type
_entity_poly.pdbx_seq_one_letter_code
_entity_poly.pdbx_strand_id
1 'polypeptide(L)' 'MPDFGTITGPFQIVALEYGGNHDAEVTFEIALESAGLISFGDAL' A
#
# COMPACT_ATOMS: atom_id res chain seq x y z
N MET A 1 -0.94 15.74 17.86
CA MET A 1 -0.74 14.40 17.27
C MET A 1 0.58 14.45 16.52
N PRO A 2 1.53 13.53 16.75
CA PRO A 2 2.82 13.59 16.07
C PRO A 2 2.64 13.33 14.58
N ASP A 3 3.23 14.18 13.75
CA ASP A 3 3.43 13.83 12.34
C ASP A 3 4.64 12.89 12.29
N PHE A 4 4.36 11.61 12.07
CA PHE A 4 5.38 10.57 12.03
C PHE A 4 6.15 10.56 10.71
N GLY A 5 5.80 11.38 9.71
CA GLY A 5 6.47 11.39 8.40
C GLY A 5 6.04 10.27 7.45
N THR A 6 6.64 10.25 6.26
CA THR A 6 6.26 9.36 5.14
C THR A 6 7.34 8.30 4.88
N ILE A 7 6.92 7.09 4.52
CA ILE A 7 7.78 6.02 4.02
C ILE A 7 7.70 6.02 2.49
N THR A 8 8.83 6.20 1.80
CA THR A 8 8.90 6.24 0.34
C THR A 8 9.95 5.27 -0.17
N GLY A 9 9.64 4.57 -1.27
CA GLY A 9 10.53 3.62 -1.92
C GLY A 9 9.80 2.84 -3.00
N PRO A 10 10.51 2.04 -3.81
CA PRO A 10 9.87 1.18 -4.79
C PRO A 10 9.17 0.00 -4.09
N PHE A 11 7.89 -0.18 -4.38
CA PHE A 11 7.10 -1.34 -3.95
C PHE A 11 6.57 -2.09 -5.16
N GLN A 12 6.54 -3.41 -5.07
CA GLN A 12 5.89 -4.31 -6.03
C GLN A 12 4.55 -4.77 -5.47
N ILE A 13 3.54 -4.88 -6.33
CA ILE A 13 2.26 -5.51 -6.01
C ILE A 13 2.45 -7.02 -6.15
N VAL A 14 2.37 -7.74 -5.05
CA VAL A 14 2.54 -9.21 -5.04
C VAL A 14 1.20 -9.94 -5.08
N ALA A 15 0.12 -9.28 -4.65
CA ALA A 15 -1.24 -9.77 -4.81
C ALA A 15 -2.22 -8.60 -4.98
N LEU A 16 -3.25 -8.83 -5.79
CA LEU A 16 -4.38 -7.94 -5.97
C LEU A 16 -5.65 -8.79 -6.04
N GLU A 17 -6.51 -8.64 -5.05
CA GLU A 17 -7.72 -9.45 -4.89
C GLU A 17 -8.95 -8.55 -4.96
N TYR A 18 -9.92 -9.00 -5.75
CA TYR A 18 -11.20 -8.32 -5.94
C TYR A 18 -12.27 -9.14 -5.24
N GLY A 19 -12.86 -8.56 -4.19
CA GLY A 19 -13.93 -9.17 -3.43
C GLY A 19 -15.26 -8.46 -3.70
N GLY A 20 -16.36 -9.17 -3.49
CA GLY A 20 -17.69 -8.60 -3.57
C GLY A 20 -18.74 -9.69 -3.39
N ASN A 21 -19.59 -9.54 -2.37
CA ASN A 21 -20.78 -10.37 -2.27
C ASN A 21 -21.88 -9.76 -3.15
N HIS A 22 -22.81 -10.59 -3.63
CA HIS A 22 -23.87 -10.17 -4.57
C HIS A 22 -24.65 -8.92 -4.12
N ASP A 23 -24.79 -8.73 -2.80
CA ASP A 23 -25.54 -7.62 -2.20
C ASP A 23 -24.66 -6.72 -1.30
N ALA A 24 -23.33 -6.72 -1.51
CA ALA A 24 -22.40 -5.89 -0.75
C ALA A 24 -21.51 -5.06 -1.68
N GLU A 25 -20.76 -4.13 -1.09
CA GLU A 25 -19.80 -3.30 -1.81
C GLU A 25 -18.62 -4.14 -2.32
N VAL A 26 -18.05 -3.70 -3.44
CA VAL A 26 -16.81 -4.26 -3.99
C VAL A 26 -15.65 -3.88 -3.07
N THR A 27 -14.84 -4.86 -2.71
CA THR A 27 -13.62 -4.69 -1.94
C THR A 27 -12.39 -4.96 -2.80
N PHE A 28 -11.30 -4.27 -2.46
CA PHE A 28 -10.00 -4.49 -3.09
C PHE A 28 -8.99 -4.70 -1.98
N GLU A 29 -8.28 -5.83 -2.03
CA GLU A 29 -7.13 -6.10 -1.16
C GLU A 29 -5.86 -6.08 -1.99
N ILE A 30 -4.86 -5.34 -1.51
CA ILE A 30 -3.57 -5.17 -2.18
C ILE A 30 -2.47 -5.56 -1.21
N ALA A 31 -1.64 -6.53 -1.60
CA ALA A 31 -0.42 -6.86 -0.90
C ALA A 31 0.78 -6.24 -1.61
N LEU A 32 1.60 -5.50 -0.86
CA LEU A 32 2.80 -4.83 -1.35
C LEU A 32 4.04 -5.41 -0.68
N GLU A 33 5.10 -5.58 -1.46
CA GLU A 33 6.43 -5.93 -0.95
C GLU A 33 7.45 -4.88 -1.40
N SER A 34 8.46 -4.60 -0.57
CA SER A 34 9.55 -3.71 -0.98
C SER A 34 10.30 -4.32 -2.15
N ALA A 35 10.56 -3.51 -3.17
CA ALA A 35 11.37 -3.88 -4.34
C ALA A 35 12.73 -3.16 -4.36
N GLY A 36 13.12 -2.52 -3.25
CA GLY A 36 14.38 -1.78 -3.17
C GLY A 36 14.57 -0.99 -1.89
N LEU A 37 15.36 0.08 -1.96
CA LEU A 37 15.67 0.91 -0.80
C LEU A 37 14.48 1.76 -0.38
N ILE A 38 14.26 1.82 0.93
CA ILE A 38 13.20 2.59 1.55
C ILE A 38 13.82 3.78 2.29
N SER A 39 13.19 4.94 2.18
CA SER A 39 13.54 6.17 2.90
C SER A 39 12.38 6.62 3.80
N PHE A 40 12.72 7.29 4.89
CA PHE A 40 11.77 7.84 5.85
C PHE A 40 12.00 9.34 6.00
N GLY A 41 10.93 10.12 5.87
CA GLY A 41 10.95 11.58 5.80
C GLY A 41 10.16 12.09 4.59
N ASP A 42 10.10 13.41 4.41
CA ASP A 42 9.49 13.99 3.21
C ASP A 42 10.30 13.65 1.96
N ALA A 43 9.61 13.26 0.88
CA ALA A 43 10.22 13.15 -0.44
C ALA A 43 10.51 14.58 -0.96
N LEU A 44 11.80 14.91 -1.13
CA LEU A 44 12.26 16.19 -1.67
C LEU A 44 12.06 16.30 -3.19
#